data_AF-C4WK71-F1
#
_entry.id   AF-C4WK71-F1
#
_cell.length_a   1.000
_cell.length_b   1.000
_cell.length_c   1.000
_cell.angle_alpha   90.00
_cell.angle_beta   90.00
_cell.angle_gamma   90.00
#
_symmetry.space_group_name_H-M   'P 1'
#
loop_
_entity.id
_entity.type
_entity.pdbx_description
1 polymer ?
#
loop_
_entity_poly.entity_id
_entity_poly.type
_entity_poly.pdbx_seq_one_letter_code
_entity_poly.pdbx_strand_id
1 'polypeptide(L)'
;MSNITHQDTASSSRVRLGRIDIARGIALIAMAIYHFGWDLEFFGYMAPATTAHGGWKLFARCIASSFLFLVGFSLVLAHGNGIRWKPMAKRLAQIVVAAAAISAVTWYISPDSFIFFGILHQIALASVLGLLFLRLPAIATLIVAVFVISAPLFARADIFNHPALSWVGLSTVTLRSNDYVPLFPWFGAVLVGIAAARVFQRFGWLQLLAGGIKPRFLEKPLTFIGRHSLAFYLIHQPVLIAMVYLFSQLMPPAQPTPREAFTQSCVAACLQNGSEQLCQQFCGCVVTELDKAKLFDDVFSGKIDQDNNSTVQAIAQMCSPVPDTQ
;
A
#
# COMPACT_ATOMS: atom_id res chain seq x y z
N MET A 1 -0.72 -69.44 21.27
CA MET A 1 -0.70 -68.88 19.90
C MET A 1 -1.00 -67.40 20.02
N SER A 2 0.03 -66.58 19.83
CA SER A 2 0.07 -65.18 20.24
C SER A 2 -0.63 -64.28 19.21
N ASN A 3 -1.54 -63.43 19.70
CA ASN A 3 -2.17 -62.37 18.92
C ASN A 3 -1.13 -61.32 18.51
N ILE A 4 -1.04 -61.08 17.21
CA ILE A 4 -0.23 -60.01 16.61
C ILE A 4 -0.99 -58.70 16.82
N THR A 5 -0.49 -57.85 17.71
CA THR A 5 -0.89 -56.45 17.81
C THR A 5 -0.37 -55.71 16.58
N HIS A 6 -1.28 -55.24 15.73
CA HIS A 6 -0.98 -54.24 14.72
C HIS A 6 -0.47 -52.97 15.41
N GLN A 7 0.83 -52.70 15.28
CA GLN A 7 1.38 -51.38 15.58
C GLN A 7 0.90 -50.42 14.50
N ASP A 8 -0.07 -49.57 14.86
CA ASP A 8 -0.41 -48.38 14.10
C ASP A 8 0.85 -47.54 13.91
N THR A 9 1.33 -47.47 12.67
CA THR A 9 2.38 -46.56 12.25
C THR A 9 1.88 -45.13 12.43
N ALA A 10 2.26 -44.50 13.54
CA ALA A 10 2.02 -43.08 13.78
C ALA A 10 2.60 -42.28 12.60
N SER A 11 1.71 -41.76 11.76
CA SER A 11 2.10 -40.82 10.71
C SER A 11 2.85 -39.66 11.38
N SER A 12 4.08 -39.41 10.94
CA SER A 12 4.88 -38.26 11.36
C SER A 12 4.08 -36.99 11.11
N SER A 13 3.40 -36.50 12.15
CA SER A 13 2.69 -35.23 12.08
C SER A 13 3.75 -34.15 11.90
N ARG A 14 3.79 -33.57 10.70
CA ARG A 14 4.71 -32.48 10.37
C ARG A 14 4.47 -31.35 11.37
N VAL A 15 5.46 -31.05 12.22
CA VAL A 15 5.35 -30.02 13.27
C VAL A 15 4.88 -28.72 12.63
N ARG A 16 3.71 -28.22 13.08
CA ARG A 16 3.07 -27.06 12.48
C ARG A 16 3.69 -25.78 13.02
N LEU A 17 4.16 -24.92 12.11
CA LEU A 17 4.79 -23.64 12.45
C LEU A 17 3.74 -22.55 12.68
N GLY A 18 2.95 -22.71 13.76
CA GLY A 18 1.80 -21.87 14.07
C GLY A 18 2.13 -20.36 14.15
N ARG A 19 3.33 -20.01 14.60
CA ARG A 19 3.77 -18.61 14.68
C ARG A 19 3.91 -17.92 13.32
N ILE A 20 4.11 -18.67 12.22
CA ILE A 20 4.12 -18.11 10.86
C ILE A 20 2.71 -17.73 10.43
N ASP A 21 1.72 -18.60 10.70
CA ASP A 21 0.31 -18.27 10.43
C ASP A 21 -0.10 -17.03 11.23
N ILE A 22 0.29 -16.94 12.50
CA ILE A 22 0.03 -15.77 13.35
C ILE A 22 0.70 -14.51 12.80
N ALA A 23 1.98 -14.58 12.39
CA ALA A 23 2.68 -13.45 11.80
C ALA A 23 2.00 -12.94 10.52
N ARG A 24 1.49 -13.84 9.67
CA ARG A 24 0.66 -13.47 8.51
C ARG A 24 -0.63 -12.79 8.94
N GLY A 25 -1.30 -13.32 9.97
CA GLY A 25 -2.51 -12.72 10.53
C GLY A 25 -2.27 -11.29 11.03
N ILE A 26 -1.17 -11.05 11.74
CA ILE A 26 -0.78 -9.72 12.21
C ILE A 26 -0.53 -8.78 11.01
N ALA A 27 0.21 -9.22 10.00
CA ALA A 27 0.48 -8.42 8.80
C ALA A 27 -0.82 -8.04 8.05
N LEU A 28 -1.80 -8.96 7.97
CA LEU A 28 -3.11 -8.70 7.36
C LEU A 28 -3.96 -7.71 8.16
N ILE A 29 -3.93 -7.78 9.49
CA ILE A 29 -4.62 -6.80 10.33
C ILE A 29 -3.96 -5.42 10.18
N ALA A 30 -2.62 -5.36 10.19
CA ALA A 30 -1.90 -4.10 9.99
C ALA A 30 -2.23 -3.46 8.64
N MET A 31 -2.30 -4.27 7.57
CA MET A 31 -2.77 -3.84 6.25
C MET A 31 -4.21 -3.30 6.29
N ALA A 32 -5.13 -4.00 6.95
CA ALA A 32 -6.51 -3.55 7.08
C ALA A 32 -6.61 -2.22 7.84
N ILE A 33 -5.78 -2.00 8.88
CA ILE A 33 -5.70 -0.71 9.59
C ILE A 33 -5.18 0.39 8.66
N TYR A 34 -4.16 0.11 7.86
CA TYR A 34 -3.65 1.07 6.88
C TYR A 34 -4.72 1.47 5.86
N HIS A 35 -5.40 0.49 5.26
CA HIS A 35 -6.44 0.75 4.29
C HIS A 35 -7.68 1.41 4.89
N PHE A 36 -8.03 1.09 6.14
CA PHE A 36 -9.11 1.82 6.82
C PHE A 36 -8.77 3.32 6.97
N GLY A 37 -7.52 3.66 7.28
CA GLY A 37 -7.05 5.05 7.27
C GLY A 37 -7.12 5.68 5.88
N TRP A 38 -6.79 4.92 4.83
CA TRP A 38 -6.92 5.39 3.45
C TRP A 38 -8.39 5.58 3.05
N ASP A 39 -9.29 4.71 3.48
CA ASP A 39 -10.73 4.84 3.24
C ASP A 39 -11.27 6.10 3.95
N LEU A 40 -10.87 6.37 5.19
CA LEU A 40 -11.23 7.61 5.87
C LEU A 40 -10.74 8.85 5.12
N GLU A 41 -9.54 8.82 4.56
CA GLU A 41 -9.03 9.88 3.67
C GLU A 41 -9.87 9.99 2.39
N PHE A 42 -10.16 8.87 1.73
CA PHE A 42 -10.95 8.82 0.49
C PHE A 42 -12.38 9.36 0.68
N PHE A 43 -12.99 9.09 1.83
CA PHE A 43 -14.30 9.60 2.21
C PHE A 43 -14.28 10.99 2.85
N GLY A 44 -13.12 11.66 2.96
CA GLY A 44 -13.01 13.03 3.46
C GLY A 44 -13.06 13.20 4.99
N TYR A 45 -12.88 12.12 5.76
CA TYR A 45 -12.74 12.18 7.22
C TYR A 45 -11.30 12.47 7.69
N MET A 46 -10.32 12.36 6.78
CA MET A 46 -8.94 12.73 7.02
C MET A 46 -8.46 13.69 5.93
N ALA A 47 -7.49 14.54 6.26
CA ALA A 47 -6.93 15.48 5.30
C ALA A 47 -6.34 14.74 4.08
N PRO A 48 -6.45 15.29 2.86
CA PRO A 48 -5.87 14.68 1.67
C PRO A 48 -4.37 14.39 1.83
N ALA A 49 -3.93 13.29 1.23
CA ALA A 49 -2.57 12.76 1.27
C ALA A 49 -2.05 12.32 2.64
N THR A 50 -2.86 12.32 3.71
CA THR A 50 -2.44 11.90 5.07
C THR A 50 -1.74 10.54 5.07
N THR A 51 -2.29 9.56 4.35
CA THR A 51 -1.73 8.20 4.31
C THR A 51 -0.50 8.05 3.41
N ALA A 52 -0.19 9.07 2.60
CA ALA A 52 0.91 9.06 1.63
C ALA A 52 2.25 9.58 2.19
N HIS A 53 2.28 10.14 3.40
CA HIS A 53 3.48 10.72 4.01
C HIS A 53 3.69 10.30 5.48
N GLY A 54 4.81 10.77 6.06
CA GLY A 54 5.13 10.60 7.48
C GLY A 54 5.07 9.15 7.98
N GLY A 55 4.47 8.98 9.16
CA GLY A 55 4.32 7.68 9.83
C GLY A 55 3.48 6.67 9.04
N TRP A 56 2.43 7.12 8.34
CA TRP A 56 1.58 6.25 7.52
C TRP A 56 2.34 5.62 6.36
N LYS A 57 3.19 6.40 5.68
CA LYS A 57 4.06 5.90 4.60
C LYS A 57 5.05 4.86 5.12
N LEU A 58 5.65 5.08 6.29
CA LEU A 58 6.54 4.10 6.91
C LEU A 58 5.78 2.84 7.31
N PHE A 59 4.58 3.00 7.87
CA PHE A 59 3.71 1.89 8.26
C PHE A 59 3.35 1.00 7.05
N ALA A 60 2.94 1.60 5.93
CA ALA A 60 2.69 0.89 4.67
C ALA A 60 3.93 0.11 4.19
N ARG A 61 5.12 0.72 4.27
CA ARG A 61 6.37 0.07 3.89
C ARG A 61 6.73 -1.13 4.79
N CYS A 62 6.50 -1.01 6.09
CA CYS A 62 6.68 -2.11 7.03
C CYS A 62 5.70 -3.26 6.75
N ILE A 63 4.44 -2.94 6.46
CA ILE A 63 3.41 -3.93 6.09
C ILE A 63 3.82 -4.68 4.83
N ALA A 64 4.11 -3.97 3.73
CA ALA A 64 4.52 -4.58 2.47
C ALA A 64 5.80 -5.43 2.63
N SER A 65 6.80 -4.93 3.35
CA SER A 65 8.03 -5.67 3.63
C SER A 65 7.76 -6.95 4.42
N SER A 66 6.85 -6.90 5.41
CA SER A 66 6.49 -8.07 6.21
C SER A 66 5.80 -9.16 5.38
N PHE A 67 4.89 -8.78 4.47
CA PHE A 67 4.25 -9.72 3.55
C PHE A 67 5.28 -10.41 2.66
N LEU A 68 6.15 -9.63 2.03
CA LEU A 68 7.13 -10.13 1.09
C LEU A 68 8.20 -10.98 1.79
N PHE A 69 8.65 -10.58 2.98
CA PHE A 69 9.48 -11.40 3.84
C PHE A 69 8.83 -12.75 4.15
N LEU A 70 7.57 -12.75 4.57
CA LEU A 70 6.83 -13.98 4.88
C LEU A 70 6.65 -14.86 3.64
N VAL A 71 6.46 -14.27 2.46
CA VAL A 71 6.42 -15.00 1.17
C VAL A 71 7.74 -15.72 0.92
N GLY A 72 8.86 -15.01 1.02
CA GLY A 72 10.20 -15.60 0.83
C GLY A 72 10.50 -16.71 1.83
N PHE A 73 10.23 -16.45 3.12
CA PHE A 73 10.41 -17.44 4.18
C PHE A 73 9.57 -18.70 3.92
N SER A 74 8.32 -18.51 3.53
CA SER A 74 7.39 -19.60 3.25
C SER A 74 7.75 -20.38 1.98
N LEU A 75 8.41 -19.76 1.01
CA LEU A 75 8.84 -20.42 -0.22
C LEU A 75 9.87 -21.51 0.09
N VAL A 76 10.86 -21.22 0.93
CA VAL A 76 11.87 -22.21 1.38
C VAL A 76 11.20 -23.39 2.10
N LEU A 77 10.25 -23.11 2.98
CA LEU A 77 9.53 -24.15 3.72
C LEU A 77 8.60 -24.99 2.83
N ALA A 78 7.95 -24.36 1.84
CA ALA A 78 6.99 -25.03 0.98
C ALA A 78 7.66 -26.05 0.07
N HIS A 79 8.86 -25.74 -0.43
CA HIS A 79 9.62 -26.57 -1.36
C HIS A 79 10.55 -27.57 -0.65
N GLY A 80 11.16 -27.22 0.49
CA GLY A 80 12.07 -28.13 1.20
C GLY A 80 13.27 -28.52 0.32
N ASN A 81 13.50 -29.82 0.12
CA ASN A 81 14.65 -30.31 -0.67
C ASN A 81 14.44 -30.29 -2.19
N GLY A 82 13.23 -29.97 -2.70
CA GLY A 82 12.92 -30.03 -4.13
C GLY A 82 11.79 -29.10 -4.57
N ILE A 83 11.66 -28.84 -5.86
CA ILE A 83 10.63 -27.93 -6.35
C ILE A 83 9.29 -28.67 -6.47
N ARG A 84 8.33 -28.33 -5.61
CA ARG A 84 6.95 -28.86 -5.65
C ARG A 84 6.10 -28.07 -6.64
N TRP A 85 6.20 -28.44 -7.92
CA TRP A 85 5.53 -27.75 -9.02
C TRP A 85 4.00 -27.72 -8.93
N LYS A 86 3.32 -28.84 -8.63
CA LYS A 86 1.84 -28.88 -8.60
C LYS A 86 1.23 -27.90 -7.56
N PRO A 87 1.63 -27.92 -6.27
CA PRO A 87 1.12 -26.95 -5.30
C PRO A 87 1.51 -25.50 -5.62
N MET A 88 2.72 -25.30 -6.15
CA MET A 88 3.18 -23.97 -6.56
C MET A 88 2.33 -23.41 -7.70
N ALA A 89 2.11 -24.17 -8.76
CA ALA A 89 1.31 -23.74 -9.91
C ALA A 89 -0.13 -23.40 -9.51
N LYS A 90 -0.75 -24.23 -8.65
CA LYS A 90 -2.07 -23.94 -8.09
C LYS A 90 -2.11 -22.60 -7.34
N ARG A 91 -1.15 -22.38 -6.43
CA ARG A 91 -1.07 -21.14 -5.66
C ARG A 91 -0.78 -19.93 -6.55
N LEU A 92 0.13 -20.07 -7.50
CA LEU A 92 0.49 -19.01 -8.45
C LEU A 92 -0.72 -18.62 -9.28
N ALA A 93 -1.47 -19.58 -9.83
CA ALA A 93 -2.69 -19.31 -10.58
C ALA A 93 -3.73 -18.55 -9.74
N GLN A 94 -3.95 -18.94 -8.49
CA GLN A 94 -4.86 -18.22 -7.58
C GLN A 94 -4.44 -16.76 -7.38
N ILE A 95 -3.14 -16.50 -7.19
CA ILE A 95 -2.61 -15.16 -6.97
C ILE A 95 -2.67 -14.33 -8.25
N VAL A 96 -2.33 -14.90 -9.40
CA VAL A 96 -2.39 -14.22 -10.70
C VAL A 96 -3.83 -13.83 -11.04
N VAL A 97 -4.79 -14.75 -10.86
CA VAL A 97 -6.22 -14.46 -11.07
C VAL A 97 -6.70 -13.36 -10.11
N ALA A 98 -6.32 -13.44 -8.83
CA ALA A 98 -6.66 -12.41 -7.85
C ALA A 98 -6.06 -11.04 -8.22
N ALA A 99 -4.79 -10.99 -8.63
CA ALA A 99 -4.11 -9.78 -9.04
C ALA A 99 -4.79 -9.14 -10.27
N ALA A 100 -5.06 -9.95 -11.31
CA ALA A 100 -5.74 -9.50 -12.52
C ALA A 100 -7.17 -8.99 -12.23
N ALA A 101 -7.92 -9.66 -11.34
CA ALA A 101 -9.24 -9.23 -10.93
C ALA A 101 -9.19 -7.86 -10.22
N ILE A 102 -8.23 -7.65 -9.32
CA ILE A 102 -8.05 -6.34 -8.66
C ILE A 102 -7.70 -5.26 -9.69
N SER A 103 -6.78 -5.54 -10.62
CA SER A 103 -6.45 -4.59 -11.69
C SER A 103 -7.67 -4.23 -12.53
N ALA A 104 -8.48 -5.21 -12.94
CA ALA A 104 -9.67 -4.98 -13.74
C ALA A 104 -10.73 -4.15 -12.99
N VAL A 105 -11.01 -4.50 -11.74
CA VAL A 105 -11.99 -3.78 -10.90
C VAL A 105 -11.52 -2.35 -10.63
N THR A 106 -10.25 -2.16 -10.27
CA THR A 106 -9.72 -0.82 -10.00
C THR A 106 -9.58 0.02 -11.27
N TRP A 107 -9.31 -0.60 -12.43
CA TRP A 107 -9.31 0.10 -13.70
C TRP A 107 -10.70 0.63 -14.07
N TYR A 108 -11.76 -0.12 -13.74
CA TYR A 108 -13.13 0.31 -13.97
C TYR A 108 -13.59 1.41 -12.99
N ILE A 109 -13.24 1.29 -11.70
CA ILE A 109 -13.75 2.19 -10.64
C ILE A 109 -12.86 3.44 -10.46
N SER A 110 -11.55 3.32 -10.69
CA SER A 110 -10.55 4.36 -10.43
C SER A 110 -9.45 4.33 -11.52
N PRO A 111 -9.78 4.71 -12.77
CA PRO A 111 -8.88 4.56 -13.91
C PRO A 111 -7.57 5.35 -13.76
N ASP A 112 -7.59 6.51 -13.11
CA ASP A 112 -6.40 7.36 -12.94
C ASP A 112 -5.37 6.82 -11.93
N SER A 113 -5.75 5.85 -11.11
CA SER A 113 -4.87 5.25 -10.09
C SER A 113 -5.07 3.74 -9.90
N PHE A 114 -5.49 3.06 -10.96
CA PHE A 114 -5.71 1.62 -10.94
C PHE A 114 -4.44 0.83 -10.61
N ILE A 115 -4.63 -0.36 -10.03
CA ILE A 115 -3.52 -1.18 -9.54
C ILE A 115 -2.93 -1.98 -10.69
N PHE A 116 -1.97 -1.41 -11.42
CA PHE A 116 -1.29 -2.09 -12.52
C PHE A 116 -0.19 -3.06 -12.06
N PHE A 117 0.47 -2.77 -10.92
CA PHE A 117 1.50 -3.64 -10.34
C PHE A 117 1.56 -3.53 -8.81
N GLY A 118 0.49 -3.99 -8.17
CA GLY A 118 0.39 -4.07 -6.71
C GLY A 118 1.09 -5.29 -6.09
N ILE A 119 0.95 -5.46 -4.77
CA ILE A 119 1.66 -6.50 -4.01
C ILE A 119 1.34 -7.92 -4.48
N LEU A 120 0.12 -8.24 -4.94
CA LEU A 120 -0.19 -9.57 -5.47
C LEU A 120 0.57 -9.90 -6.76
N HIS A 121 0.75 -8.90 -7.65
CA HIS A 121 1.57 -9.06 -8.85
C HIS A 121 3.01 -9.38 -8.46
N GLN A 122 3.52 -8.63 -7.49
CA GLN A 122 4.87 -8.85 -6.98
C GLN A 122 5.02 -10.20 -6.29
N ILE A 123 4.04 -10.65 -5.51
CA ILE A 123 4.07 -11.98 -4.91
C ILE A 123 4.09 -13.06 -6.00
N ALA A 124 3.33 -12.90 -7.09
CA ALA A 124 3.35 -13.83 -8.21
C ALA A 124 4.74 -13.88 -8.87
N LEU A 125 5.29 -12.72 -9.25
CA LEU A 125 6.62 -12.59 -9.85
C LEU A 125 7.71 -13.16 -8.92
N ALA A 126 7.72 -12.71 -7.67
CA ALA A 126 8.70 -13.13 -6.68
C ALA A 126 8.61 -14.61 -6.31
N SER A 127 7.43 -15.22 -6.40
CA SER A 127 7.27 -16.68 -6.19
C SER A 127 7.98 -17.49 -7.28
N VAL A 128 8.08 -16.94 -8.50
CA VAL A 128 8.82 -17.56 -9.61
C VAL A 128 10.31 -17.26 -9.50
N LEU A 129 10.69 -15.98 -9.39
CA LEU A 129 12.10 -15.56 -9.29
C LEU A 129 12.78 -16.14 -8.05
N GLY A 130 12.06 -16.22 -6.93
CA GLY A 130 12.56 -16.77 -5.67
C GLY A 130 12.99 -18.23 -5.77
N LEU A 131 12.50 -19.00 -6.75
CA LEU A 131 12.94 -20.39 -6.97
C LEU A 131 14.44 -20.49 -7.25
N LEU A 132 15.01 -19.49 -7.94
CA LEU A 132 16.44 -19.42 -8.26
C LEU A 132 17.31 -19.33 -7.00
N PHE A 133 16.75 -18.84 -5.90
CA PHE A 133 17.46 -18.56 -4.66
C PHE A 133 17.27 -19.63 -3.59
N LEU A 134 16.40 -20.62 -3.80
CA LEU A 134 16.07 -21.62 -2.78
C LEU A 134 17.25 -22.49 -2.37
N ARG A 135 18.20 -22.72 -3.28
CA ARG A 135 19.39 -23.55 -3.03
C ARG A 135 20.64 -22.74 -2.72
N LEU A 136 20.61 -21.43 -2.91
CA LEU A 136 21.77 -20.58 -2.66
C LEU A 136 22.11 -20.53 -1.15
N PRO A 137 23.39 -20.28 -0.81
CA PRO A 137 23.79 -19.96 0.55
C PRO A 137 23.11 -18.67 1.03
N ALA A 138 22.71 -18.62 2.31
CA ALA A 138 22.00 -17.46 2.86
C ALA A 138 22.78 -16.14 2.69
N ILE A 139 24.11 -16.16 2.82
CA ILE A 139 24.96 -14.98 2.64
C ILE A 139 24.90 -14.48 1.18
N ALA A 140 24.98 -15.37 0.20
CA ALA A 140 24.87 -15.00 -1.21
C ALA A 140 23.49 -14.39 -1.51
N THR A 141 22.42 -15.00 -0.98
CA THR A 141 21.05 -14.45 -1.10
C THR A 141 20.94 -13.07 -0.45
N LEU A 142 21.58 -12.83 0.70
CA LEU A 142 21.59 -11.51 1.36
C LEU A 142 22.37 -10.47 0.57
N ILE A 143 23.49 -10.81 -0.05
CA ILE A 143 24.24 -9.89 -0.92
C ILE A 143 23.35 -9.44 -2.09
N VAL A 144 22.65 -10.37 -2.73
CA VAL A 144 21.70 -10.03 -3.80
C VAL A 144 20.53 -9.21 -3.25
N ALA A 145 20.05 -9.50 -2.04
CA ALA A 145 19.01 -8.70 -1.41
C ALA A 145 19.45 -7.25 -1.19
N VAL A 146 20.68 -7.02 -0.69
CA VAL A 146 21.24 -5.68 -0.53
C VAL A 146 21.32 -4.97 -1.88
N PHE A 147 21.81 -5.64 -2.93
CA PHE A 147 21.86 -5.07 -4.28
C PHE A 147 20.46 -4.69 -4.80
N VAL A 148 19.46 -5.56 -4.63
CA VAL A 148 18.08 -5.28 -5.05
C VAL A 148 17.48 -4.11 -4.26
N ILE A 149 17.77 -4.00 -2.96
CA ILE A 149 17.26 -2.91 -2.12
C ILE A 149 17.92 -1.58 -2.51
N SER A 150 19.22 -1.59 -2.82
CA SER A 150 19.98 -0.38 -3.14
C SER A 150 19.92 0.02 -4.62
N ALA A 151 19.48 -0.85 -5.53
CA ALA A 151 19.40 -0.57 -6.96
C ALA A 151 18.67 0.74 -7.32
N PRO A 152 17.55 1.14 -6.67
CA PRO A 152 16.91 2.43 -6.95
C PRO A 152 17.79 3.66 -6.68
N LEU A 153 18.90 3.53 -5.95
CA LEU A 153 19.83 4.63 -5.64
C LEU A 153 20.81 4.93 -6.79
N PHE A 154 21.08 3.96 -7.67
CA PHE A 154 22.12 4.10 -8.70
C PHE A 154 21.72 3.58 -10.10
N ALA A 155 20.64 2.81 -10.22
CA ALA A 155 20.23 2.15 -11.47
C ALA A 155 18.94 2.75 -12.08
N ARG A 156 18.49 3.91 -11.60
CA ARG A 156 17.35 4.61 -12.21
C ARG A 156 17.72 5.17 -13.57
N ALA A 157 16.83 4.98 -14.57
CA ALA A 157 17.07 5.42 -15.94
C ALA A 157 15.76 5.63 -16.70
N ASP A 158 15.77 6.53 -17.70
CA ASP A 158 14.58 6.91 -18.46
C ASP A 158 13.98 5.78 -19.30
N ILE A 159 14.77 4.76 -19.65
CA ILE A 159 14.25 3.54 -20.30
C ILE A 159 13.15 2.88 -19.46
N PHE A 160 13.23 2.97 -18.13
CA PHE A 160 12.24 2.40 -17.22
C PHE A 160 10.97 3.25 -17.06
N ASN A 161 10.90 4.42 -17.71
CA ASN A 161 9.67 5.24 -17.74
C ASN A 161 8.62 4.66 -18.69
N HIS A 162 8.99 3.72 -19.57
CA HIS A 162 8.05 3.06 -20.47
C HIS A 162 7.05 2.19 -19.68
N PRO A 163 5.72 2.28 -19.90
CA PRO A 163 4.71 1.57 -19.13
C PRO A 163 4.93 0.05 -19.03
N ALA A 164 5.42 -0.59 -20.10
CA ALA A 164 5.73 -2.02 -20.11
C ALA A 164 6.87 -2.44 -19.14
N LEU A 165 7.68 -1.48 -18.67
CA LEU A 165 8.78 -1.68 -17.73
C LEU A 165 8.48 -1.12 -16.33
N SER A 166 7.27 -0.60 -16.12
CA SER A 166 6.83 -0.06 -14.83
C SER A 166 6.97 -1.08 -13.69
N TRP A 167 6.78 -2.37 -13.95
CA TRP A 167 6.96 -3.43 -12.95
C TRP A 167 8.41 -3.55 -12.43
N VAL A 168 9.41 -2.96 -13.09
CA VAL A 168 10.82 -3.04 -12.66
C VAL A 168 11.06 -2.16 -11.43
N GLY A 169 10.51 -0.95 -11.38
CA GLY A 169 10.69 -0.03 -10.23
C GLY A 169 11.92 0.87 -10.27
N LEU A 170 12.57 0.98 -11.44
CA LEU A 170 13.75 1.82 -11.67
C LEU A 170 13.45 3.06 -12.54
N SER A 171 12.18 3.43 -12.66
CA SER A 171 11.70 4.65 -13.33
C SER A 171 12.27 5.91 -12.68
N THR A 172 12.61 6.92 -13.49
CA THR A 172 12.99 8.26 -13.03
C THR A 172 11.76 9.09 -12.68
N VAL A 173 10.62 8.78 -13.29
CA VAL A 173 9.32 9.39 -12.96
C VAL A 173 8.54 8.58 -11.92
N THR A 174 7.82 9.26 -11.04
CA THR A 174 6.91 8.63 -10.08
C THR A 174 5.62 8.19 -10.77
N LEU A 175 5.38 6.87 -10.79
CA LEU A 175 4.13 6.30 -11.30
C LEU A 175 3.05 6.38 -10.22
N ARG A 176 1.84 6.84 -10.60
CA ARG A 176 0.68 6.90 -9.71
C ARG A 176 -0.12 5.60 -9.82
N SER A 177 -0.33 4.94 -8.70
CA SER A 177 -1.22 3.78 -8.54
C SER A 177 -1.57 3.65 -7.05
N ASN A 178 -2.79 3.22 -6.74
CA ASN A 178 -3.26 3.02 -5.36
C ASN A 178 -2.44 1.95 -4.62
N ASP A 179 -1.85 1.00 -5.35
CA ASP A 179 -0.87 0.04 -4.83
C ASP A 179 0.22 -0.18 -5.88
N TYR A 180 1.48 0.12 -5.53
CA TYR A 180 2.61 -0.01 -6.44
C TYR A 180 3.82 -0.61 -5.72
N VAL A 181 4.06 -1.89 -6.02
CA VAL A 181 5.11 -2.71 -5.38
C VAL A 181 5.96 -3.36 -6.48
N PRO A 182 6.79 -2.59 -7.20
CA PRO A 182 7.61 -3.11 -8.30
C PRO A 182 8.70 -4.09 -7.83
N LEU A 183 9.45 -4.67 -8.78
CA LEU A 183 10.55 -5.60 -8.49
C LEU A 183 11.59 -4.98 -7.54
N PHE A 184 12.10 -3.79 -7.86
CA PHE A 184 13.05 -3.05 -7.03
C PHE A 184 12.31 -1.96 -6.23
N PRO A 185 12.53 -1.83 -4.91
CA PRO A 185 13.43 -2.63 -4.05
C PRO A 185 12.77 -3.88 -3.45
N TRP A 186 11.48 -4.11 -3.69
CA TRP A 186 10.63 -4.97 -2.87
C TRP A 186 10.97 -6.46 -2.92
N PHE A 187 11.53 -6.95 -4.03
CA PHE A 187 12.01 -8.33 -4.11
C PHE A 187 13.13 -8.61 -3.09
N GLY A 188 13.86 -7.58 -2.66
CA GLY A 188 14.84 -7.68 -1.60
C GLY A 188 14.25 -8.22 -0.29
N ALA A 189 13.04 -7.79 0.10
CA ALA A 189 12.37 -8.32 1.30
C ALA A 189 12.07 -9.83 1.17
N VAL A 190 11.71 -10.29 -0.03
CA VAL A 190 11.52 -11.72 -0.32
C VAL A 190 12.84 -12.47 -0.17
N LEU A 191 13.93 -11.95 -0.73
CA LEU A 191 15.27 -12.55 -0.61
C LEU A 191 15.75 -12.61 0.84
N VAL A 192 15.52 -11.57 1.64
CA VAL A 192 15.79 -11.57 3.09
C VAL A 192 14.96 -12.67 3.78
N GLY A 193 13.70 -12.84 3.42
CA GLY A 193 12.86 -13.95 3.89
C GLY A 193 13.42 -15.33 3.56
N ILE A 194 13.88 -15.53 2.32
CA ILE A 194 14.53 -16.78 1.87
C ILE A 194 15.80 -17.03 2.69
N ALA A 195 16.67 -16.03 2.82
CA ALA A 195 17.91 -16.14 3.59
C ALA A 195 17.63 -16.47 5.06
N ALA A 196 16.67 -15.80 5.68
CA ALA A 196 16.25 -16.06 7.05
C ALA A 196 15.75 -17.50 7.23
N ALA A 197 14.89 -18.01 6.34
CA ALA A 197 14.43 -19.40 6.41
C ALA A 197 15.57 -20.41 6.29
N ARG A 198 16.57 -20.13 5.44
CA ARG A 198 17.77 -20.97 5.28
C ARG A 198 18.64 -20.98 6.53
N VAL A 199 18.81 -19.81 7.18
CA VAL A 199 19.48 -19.71 8.50
C VAL A 199 18.72 -20.54 9.54
N PHE A 200 17.40 -20.39 9.61
CA PHE A 200 16.58 -21.16 10.55
C PHE A 200 16.67 -22.68 10.32
N GLN A 201 16.71 -23.13 9.07
CA GLN A 201 16.93 -24.54 8.74
C GLN A 201 18.32 -25.01 9.16
N ARG A 202 19.37 -24.23 8.87
CA ARG A 202 20.76 -24.59 9.17
C ARG A 202 21.02 -24.75 10.67
N PHE A 203 20.43 -23.88 11.49
CA PHE A 203 20.62 -23.92 12.95
C PHE A 203 19.53 -24.68 13.71
N GLY A 204 18.58 -25.33 13.00
CA GLY A 204 17.49 -26.08 13.65
C GLY A 204 16.47 -25.20 14.39
N TRP A 205 16.42 -23.89 14.11
CA TRP A 205 15.57 -22.92 14.81
C TRP A 205 14.09 -22.95 14.38
N LEU A 206 13.71 -23.77 13.41
CA LEU A 206 12.32 -23.90 13.00
C LEU A 206 11.39 -24.31 14.15
N GLN A 207 11.91 -25.06 15.13
CA GLN A 207 11.15 -25.43 16.34
C GLN A 207 10.72 -24.21 17.17
N LEU A 208 11.45 -23.09 17.10
CA LEU A 208 11.08 -21.83 17.76
C LEU A 208 9.83 -21.20 17.14
N LEU A 209 9.46 -21.60 15.92
CA LEU A 209 8.25 -21.15 15.23
C LEU A 209 7.07 -22.08 15.46
N ALA A 210 7.28 -23.20 16.16
CA ALA A 210 6.22 -24.10 16.57
C ALA A 210 5.40 -23.51 17.72
N GLY A 211 4.14 -23.94 17.84
CA GLY A 211 3.22 -23.48 18.87
C GLY A 211 2.54 -22.14 18.56
N GLY A 212 1.88 -21.59 19.58
CA GLY A 212 1.07 -20.38 19.50
C GLY A 212 1.66 -19.17 20.23
N ILE A 213 0.81 -18.18 20.49
CA ILE A 213 1.11 -16.98 21.28
C ILE A 213 0.23 -16.91 22.53
N LYS A 214 0.64 -16.09 23.50
CA LYS A 214 -0.22 -15.65 24.60
C LYS A 214 -0.56 -14.16 24.40
N PRO A 215 -1.79 -13.72 24.74
CA PRO A 215 -2.90 -14.51 25.29
C PRO A 215 -3.62 -15.38 24.24
N ARG A 216 -4.14 -16.54 24.67
CA ARG A 216 -4.73 -17.56 23.77
C ARG A 216 -5.94 -17.09 22.97
N PHE A 217 -6.66 -16.07 23.44
CA PHE A 217 -7.82 -15.54 22.71
C PHE A 217 -7.42 -14.84 21.40
N LEU A 218 -6.19 -14.32 21.30
CA LEU A 218 -5.65 -13.74 20.07
C LEU A 218 -5.10 -14.82 19.12
N GLU A 219 -4.66 -15.95 19.65
CA GLU A 219 -4.02 -17.02 18.85
C GLU A 219 -4.96 -17.57 17.77
N LYS A 220 -6.19 -17.93 18.14
CA LYS A 220 -7.18 -18.52 17.23
C LYS A 220 -7.54 -17.59 16.06
N PRO A 221 -7.97 -16.32 16.27
CA PRO A 221 -8.32 -15.44 15.17
C PRO A 221 -7.12 -15.11 14.28
N LEU A 222 -5.94 -14.84 14.85
CA LEU A 222 -4.74 -14.54 14.06
C LEU A 222 -4.31 -15.72 13.20
N THR A 223 -4.34 -16.93 13.77
CA THR A 223 -4.04 -18.16 13.03
C THR A 223 -5.07 -18.40 11.92
N PHE A 224 -6.35 -18.16 12.18
CA PHE A 224 -7.42 -18.29 11.19
C PHE A 224 -7.21 -17.33 10.01
N ILE A 225 -6.99 -16.04 10.29
CA ILE A 225 -6.71 -15.02 9.28
C ILE A 225 -5.46 -15.41 8.47
N GLY A 226 -4.38 -15.81 9.12
CA GLY A 226 -3.15 -16.22 8.45
C GLY A 226 -3.30 -17.44 7.53
N ARG A 227 -4.14 -18.42 7.92
CA ARG A 227 -4.44 -19.61 7.11
C ARG A 227 -5.31 -19.29 5.90
N HIS A 228 -6.23 -18.33 6.05
CA HIS A 228 -7.11 -17.86 4.98
C HIS A 228 -6.64 -16.52 4.39
N SER A 229 -5.31 -16.32 4.35
CA SER A 229 -4.67 -15.03 4.03
C SER A 229 -5.14 -14.41 2.71
N LEU A 230 -5.21 -15.19 1.62
CA LEU A 230 -5.68 -14.66 0.33
C LEU A 230 -7.16 -14.23 0.38
N ALA A 231 -8.01 -14.98 1.08
CA ALA A 231 -9.42 -14.63 1.19
C ALA A 231 -9.60 -13.35 2.01
N PHE A 232 -8.94 -13.24 3.17
CA PHE A 232 -8.95 -12.01 3.96
C PHE A 232 -8.40 -10.82 3.16
N TYR A 233 -7.28 -11.04 2.45
CA TYR A 233 -6.68 -10.02 1.58
C TYR A 233 -7.66 -9.51 0.53
N LEU A 234 -8.49 -10.37 -0.08
CA LEU A 234 -9.46 -9.91 -1.08
C LEU A 234 -10.72 -9.26 -0.48
N ILE A 235 -11.15 -9.74 0.68
CA ILE A 235 -12.42 -9.34 1.30
C ILE A 235 -12.30 -8.05 2.10
N HIS A 236 -11.13 -7.77 2.71
CA HIS A 236 -11.02 -6.64 3.64
C HIS A 236 -11.37 -5.31 2.97
N GLN A 237 -10.88 -5.00 1.76
CA GLN A 237 -11.09 -3.69 1.14
C GLN A 237 -12.56 -3.43 0.79
N PRO A 238 -13.30 -4.33 0.10
CA PRO A 238 -14.74 -4.15 -0.11
C PRO A 238 -15.53 -3.98 1.19
N VAL A 239 -15.16 -4.72 2.25
CA VAL A 239 -15.83 -4.64 3.55
C VAL A 239 -15.56 -3.29 4.22
N LEU A 240 -14.29 -2.84 4.26
CA LEU A 240 -13.92 -1.57 4.87
C LEU A 240 -14.55 -0.38 4.14
N ILE A 241 -14.50 -0.35 2.80
CA ILE A 241 -15.20 0.65 1.99
C ILE A 241 -16.70 0.65 2.28
N ALA A 242 -17.35 -0.52 2.31
CA ALA A 242 -18.77 -0.60 2.61
C ALA A 242 -19.11 -0.09 4.01
N MET A 243 -18.26 -0.36 5.00
CA MET A 243 -18.42 0.15 6.36
C MET A 243 -18.31 1.68 6.42
N VAL A 244 -17.27 2.26 5.82
CA VAL A 244 -17.09 3.72 5.81
C VAL A 244 -18.18 4.40 4.99
N TYR A 245 -18.60 3.81 3.87
CA TYR A 245 -19.73 4.30 3.07
C TYR A 245 -21.04 4.34 3.88
N LEU A 246 -21.38 3.26 4.58
CA LEU A 246 -22.59 3.23 5.42
C LEU A 246 -22.50 4.24 6.57
N PHE A 247 -21.31 4.38 7.18
CA PHE A 247 -21.06 5.41 8.18
C PHE A 247 -21.24 6.81 7.59
N SER A 248 -20.82 7.06 6.36
CA SER A 248 -20.95 8.38 5.72
C SER A 248 -22.37 8.77 5.35
N GLN A 249 -23.29 7.81 5.24
CA GLN A 249 -24.71 8.12 5.11
C GLN A 249 -25.31 8.64 6.42
N LEU A 250 -24.76 8.22 7.57
CA LEU A 250 -25.25 8.59 8.90
C LEU A 250 -24.55 9.82 9.47
N MET A 251 -23.26 9.96 9.19
CA MET A 251 -22.40 11.04 9.67
C MET A 251 -21.56 11.58 8.52
N PRO A 252 -22.13 12.40 7.61
CA PRO A 252 -21.42 12.92 6.46
C PRO A 252 -20.09 13.60 6.86
N PRO A 253 -19.02 13.44 6.07
CA PRO A 253 -17.74 14.11 6.34
C PRO A 253 -17.94 15.63 6.33
N ALA A 254 -17.15 16.33 7.14
CA ALA A 254 -17.15 17.78 7.17
C ALA A 254 -16.81 18.31 5.77
N GLN A 255 -17.77 18.95 5.12
CA GLN A 255 -17.53 19.61 3.84
C GLN A 255 -16.84 20.95 4.12
N PRO A 256 -15.78 21.31 3.37
CA PRO A 256 -15.22 22.64 3.49
C PRO A 256 -16.33 23.66 3.22
N THR A 257 -16.38 24.70 4.05
CA THR A 257 -17.29 25.81 3.80
C THR A 257 -17.00 26.40 2.41
N PRO A 258 -17.98 27.03 1.73
CA PRO A 258 -17.73 27.65 0.42
C PRO A 258 -16.49 28.56 0.40
N ARG A 259 -16.23 29.26 1.51
CA ARG A 259 -15.08 30.15 1.70
C ARG A 259 -13.76 29.37 1.74
N GLU A 260 -13.71 28.25 2.46
CA GLU A 260 -12.54 27.37 2.48
C GLU A 260 -12.29 26.73 1.11
N ALA A 261 -13.34 26.26 0.43
CA ALA A 261 -13.23 25.68 -0.90
C ALA A 261 -12.73 26.69 -1.94
N PHE A 262 -13.23 27.93 -1.89
CA PHE A 262 -12.74 29.04 -2.71
C PHE A 262 -11.26 29.35 -2.41
N THR A 263 -10.90 29.45 -1.13
CA THR A 263 -9.54 29.77 -0.69
C THR A 263 -8.55 28.70 -1.18
N GLN A 264 -8.89 27.43 -1.03
CA GLN A 264 -8.06 26.32 -1.53
C GLN A 264 -7.86 26.37 -3.04
N SER A 265 -8.93 26.64 -3.79
CA SER A 265 -8.87 26.75 -5.27
C SER A 265 -8.04 27.97 -5.71
N CYS A 266 -8.22 29.10 -5.04
CA CYS A 266 -7.46 30.34 -5.25
C CYS A 266 -5.96 30.13 -4.97
N VAL A 267 -5.61 29.51 -3.84
CA VAL A 267 -4.21 29.23 -3.48
C VAL A 267 -3.58 28.29 -4.50
N ALA A 268 -4.29 27.24 -4.93
CA ALA A 268 -3.80 26.31 -5.95
C ALA A 268 -3.49 27.00 -7.29
N ALA A 269 -4.31 27.97 -7.70
CA ALA A 269 -4.06 28.77 -8.90
C ALA A 269 -2.89 29.75 -8.72
N CYS A 270 -2.80 30.41 -7.57
CA CYS A 270 -1.76 31.38 -7.24
C CYS A 270 -0.36 30.75 -7.15
N LEU A 271 -0.26 29.52 -6.63
CA LEU A 271 1.01 28.80 -6.46
C LEU A 271 1.80 28.59 -7.75
N GLN A 272 1.18 28.77 -8.93
CA GLN A 272 1.91 28.76 -10.20
C GLN A 272 2.92 29.91 -10.31
N ASN A 273 2.66 31.04 -9.65
CA ASN A 273 3.43 32.28 -9.77
C ASN A 273 3.87 32.88 -8.43
N GLY A 274 3.55 32.24 -7.30
CA GLY A 274 3.78 32.78 -5.95
C GLY A 274 4.19 31.73 -4.92
N SER A 275 4.61 32.19 -3.74
CA SER A 275 4.89 31.32 -2.59
C SER A 275 3.62 30.97 -1.82
N GLU A 276 3.63 29.88 -1.07
CA GLU A 276 2.47 29.42 -0.28
C GLU A 276 1.97 30.49 0.69
N GLN A 277 2.89 31.16 1.40
CA GLN A 277 2.53 32.21 2.37
C GLN A 277 1.89 33.43 1.69
N LEU A 278 2.44 33.85 0.55
CA LEU A 278 1.91 34.95 -0.25
C LEU A 278 0.52 34.63 -0.79
N CYS A 279 0.33 33.43 -1.31
CA CYS A 279 -0.96 32.99 -1.83
C CYS A 279 -2.02 32.84 -0.73
N GLN A 280 -1.66 32.35 0.46
CA GLN A 280 -2.59 32.30 1.58
C GLN A 280 -3.04 33.71 2.03
N GLN A 281 -2.11 34.66 2.10
CA GLN A 281 -2.44 36.05 2.45
C GLN A 281 -3.32 36.72 1.39
N PHE A 282 -2.96 36.58 0.11
CA PHE A 282 -3.72 37.09 -1.02
C PHE A 282 -5.15 36.53 -1.03
N CYS A 283 -5.30 35.21 -1.04
CA CYS A 283 -6.61 34.57 -1.13
C CYS A 283 -7.47 34.84 0.12
N GLY A 284 -6.85 34.91 1.31
CA GLY A 284 -7.54 35.30 2.54
C GLY A 284 -8.07 36.73 2.50
N CYS A 285 -7.29 37.67 1.92
CA CYS A 285 -7.74 39.05 1.68
C CYS A 285 -8.93 39.07 0.71
N VAL A 286 -8.83 38.37 -0.43
CA VAL A 286 -9.89 38.36 -1.46
C VAL A 286 -11.21 37.86 -0.87
N VAL A 287 -11.20 36.76 -0.13
CA VAL A 287 -12.41 36.22 0.53
C VAL A 287 -13.01 37.26 1.49
N THR A 288 -12.17 37.87 2.32
CA THR A 288 -12.59 38.88 3.30
C THR A 288 -13.27 40.08 2.65
N GLU A 289 -12.69 40.61 1.57
CA GLU A 289 -13.23 41.78 0.87
C GLU A 289 -14.47 41.43 0.05
N LEU A 290 -14.55 40.24 -0.54
CA LEU A 290 -15.76 39.76 -1.21
C LEU A 290 -16.93 39.60 -0.23
N ASP A 291 -16.70 39.11 0.98
CA ASP A 291 -17.73 39.01 2.02
C ASP A 291 -18.19 40.41 2.48
N LYS A 292 -17.27 41.37 2.67
CA LYS A 292 -17.62 42.77 2.98
C LYS A 292 -18.47 43.41 1.88
N ALA A 293 -18.14 43.14 0.61
CA ALA A 293 -18.88 43.61 -0.54
C ALA A 293 -20.21 42.85 -0.78
N LYS A 294 -20.47 41.75 -0.04
CA LYS A 294 -21.59 40.82 -0.26
C LYS A 294 -21.62 40.22 -1.67
N LEU A 295 -20.44 40.06 -2.28
CA LEU A 295 -20.27 39.52 -3.63
C LEU A 295 -19.78 38.07 -3.62
N PHE A 296 -19.40 37.52 -2.46
CA PHE A 296 -18.82 36.19 -2.37
C PHE A 296 -19.68 35.09 -3.02
N ASP A 297 -20.97 35.03 -2.71
CA ASP A 297 -21.83 33.94 -3.18
C ASP A 297 -22.05 34.01 -4.71
N ASP A 298 -22.09 35.21 -5.29
CA ASP A 298 -22.20 35.40 -6.74
C ASP A 298 -20.88 35.06 -7.46
N VAL A 299 -19.73 35.34 -6.85
CA VAL A 299 -18.41 34.90 -7.35
C VAL A 299 -18.28 33.38 -7.26
N PHE A 300 -18.62 32.79 -6.11
CA PHE A 300 -18.50 31.36 -5.86
C PHE A 300 -19.42 30.53 -6.77
N SER A 301 -20.59 31.06 -7.11
CA SER A 301 -21.52 30.43 -8.07
C SER A 301 -21.19 30.70 -9.54
N GLY A 302 -20.15 31.48 -9.84
CA GLY A 302 -19.72 31.82 -11.20
C GLY A 302 -20.64 32.79 -11.93
N LYS A 303 -21.53 33.51 -11.22
CA LYS A 303 -22.38 34.53 -11.82
C LYS A 303 -21.60 35.80 -12.15
N ILE A 304 -20.60 36.12 -11.34
CA ILE A 304 -19.71 37.26 -11.52
C ILE A 304 -18.25 36.83 -11.36
N ASP A 305 -17.35 37.47 -12.08
CA ASP A 305 -15.91 37.23 -12.06
C ASP A 305 -15.13 38.54 -12.27
N GLN A 306 -13.83 38.45 -12.45
CA GLN A 306 -12.96 39.61 -12.68
C GLN A 306 -13.17 40.27 -14.04
N ASP A 307 -13.70 39.54 -15.03
CA ASP A 307 -13.88 40.02 -16.40
C ASP A 307 -15.20 40.78 -16.56
N ASN A 308 -16.22 40.39 -15.80
CA ASN A 308 -17.57 40.94 -15.91
C ASN A 308 -17.99 41.84 -14.73
N ASN A 309 -17.16 42.00 -13.70
CA ASN A 309 -17.45 42.84 -12.55
C ASN A 309 -16.24 43.66 -12.07
N SER A 310 -16.30 44.98 -12.24
CA SER A 310 -15.21 45.90 -11.87
C SER A 310 -14.89 45.92 -10.37
N THR A 311 -15.87 45.62 -9.51
CA THR A 311 -15.65 45.56 -8.04
C THR A 311 -14.83 44.33 -7.68
N VAL A 312 -15.10 43.18 -8.32
CA VAL A 312 -14.32 41.96 -8.13
C VAL A 312 -12.88 42.14 -8.63
N GLN A 313 -12.71 42.81 -9.78
CA GLN A 313 -11.40 43.18 -10.30
C GLN A 313 -10.64 44.11 -9.33
N ALA A 314 -11.30 45.15 -8.80
CA ALA A 314 -10.69 46.08 -7.86
C ALA A 314 -10.27 45.39 -6.55
N ILE A 315 -11.06 44.44 -6.05
CA ILE A 315 -10.73 43.63 -4.87
C ILE A 315 -9.49 42.76 -5.15
N ALA A 316 -9.43 42.10 -6.31
CA ALA A 316 -8.26 41.32 -6.69
C ALA A 316 -6.99 42.18 -6.77
N GLN A 317 -7.09 43.40 -7.33
CA GLN A 317 -5.96 44.35 -7.38
C GLN A 317 -5.55 44.87 -6.00
N MET A 318 -6.51 45.16 -5.13
CA MET A 318 -6.27 45.63 -3.76
C MET A 318 -5.54 44.58 -2.91
N CYS A 319 -5.96 43.32 -3.03
CA CYS A 319 -5.37 42.22 -2.29
C CYS A 319 -4.07 41.72 -2.92
N SER A 320 -3.81 42.04 -4.19
CA SER A 320 -2.58 41.62 -4.88
C SER A 320 -1.37 42.13 -4.11
N PRO A 321 -0.42 41.25 -3.77
CA PRO A 321 0.78 41.69 -3.09
C PRO A 321 1.53 42.66 -4.00
N VAL A 322 2.00 43.78 -3.42
CA VAL A 322 2.99 44.62 -4.09
C VAL A 322 4.22 43.75 -4.30
N PRO A 323 4.77 43.62 -5.52
CA PRO A 323 6.00 42.86 -5.70
C PRO A 323 7.07 43.42 -4.75
N ASP A 324 7.72 42.53 -3.98
CA ASP A 324 8.91 42.88 -3.22
C ASP A 324 9.97 43.35 -4.23
N THR A 325 9.98 44.64 -4.53
CA THR A 325 11.15 45.28 -5.12
C THR A 325 12.18 45.42 -4.00
N GLN A 326 13.00 44.37 -3.88
CA GLN A 326 14.37 44.25 -3.31
C GLN A 326 14.53 43.09 -2.33
#